data_AF-A0A9X3PKJ7-F1
#
_entry.id   AF-A0A9X3PKJ7-F1
#
_cell.length_a   1.000
_cell.length_b   1.000
_cell.length_c   1.000
_cell.angle_alpha   90.00
_cell.angle_beta   90.00
_cell.angle_gamma   90.00
#
_symmetry.space_group_name_H-M   'P 1'
#
loop_
_entity.id
_entity.type
_entity.pdbx_description
1 polymer ?
#
loop_
_entity_poly.entity_id
_entity_poly.type
_entity_poly.pdbx_seq_one_letter_code
_entity_poly.pdbx_strand_id
1 'polypeptide(L)'
;MTTQAHDNPLKLSRDRPSFVVELAGEILNLPIPPHDEVLPYSESCTDKSVHDLNADNVVLCRAGDDNQLGIILEIQREKDKRKRFSWPA
;
A
#
# COMPACT_ATOMS: atom_id res chain seq x y z
N MET A 1 -9.67 -16.33 10.18
CA MET A 1 -8.44 -16.42 11.02
C MET A 1 -7.27 -15.96 10.16
N THR A 2 -6.51 -14.96 10.61
CA THR A 2 -5.31 -14.50 9.91
C THR A 2 -4.29 -15.63 9.89
N THR A 3 -3.82 -16.02 8.70
CA THR A 3 -2.80 -17.04 8.55
C THR A 3 -1.42 -16.38 8.49
N GLN A 4 -0.36 -17.11 8.82
CA GLN A 4 1.02 -16.61 8.65
C GLN A 4 1.30 -16.17 7.21
N ALA A 5 0.67 -16.83 6.23
CA ALA A 5 0.77 -16.44 4.82
C ALA A 5 0.23 -15.03 4.52
N HIS A 6 -0.74 -14.54 5.29
CA HIS A 6 -1.23 -13.16 5.21
C HIS A 6 -0.38 -12.20 6.06
N ASP A 7 0.03 -12.64 7.24
CA ASP A 7 0.67 -11.78 8.24
C ASP A 7 2.14 -11.48 7.92
N ASN A 8 2.87 -12.43 7.32
CA ASN A 8 4.30 -12.26 7.04
C ASN A 8 4.60 -11.15 6.01
N PRO A 9 3.91 -11.06 4.86
CA PRO A 9 4.12 -9.95 3.93
C PRO A 9 3.75 -8.60 4.56
N LEU A 10 2.74 -8.59 5.44
CA LEU A 10 2.31 -7.38 6.14
C LEU A 10 3.39 -6.87 7.06
N LYS A 11 3.94 -7.74 7.91
CA LYS A 11 5.05 -7.43 8.81
C LYS A 11 6.26 -6.92 8.03
N LEU A 12 6.66 -7.62 6.96
CA LEU A 12 7.78 -7.20 6.12
C LEU A 12 7.57 -5.79 5.55
N SER A 13 6.36 -5.49 5.06
CA SER A 13 6.04 -4.17 4.51
C SER A 13 6.00 -3.06 5.57
N ARG A 14 5.66 -3.38 6.83
CA ARG A 14 5.65 -2.43 7.95
C ARG A 14 7.04 -2.18 8.52
N ASP A 15 7.85 -3.23 8.64
CA ASP A 15 9.22 -3.14 9.13
C ASP A 15 10.15 -2.47 8.09
N ARG A 16 9.81 -2.60 6.80
CA ARG A 16 10.60 -2.05 5.70
C ARG A 16 9.70 -1.43 4.62
N PRO A 17 9.28 -0.15 4.77
CA PRO A 17 8.41 0.53 3.82
C PRO A 17 8.90 0.50 2.37
N SER A 18 10.22 0.57 2.14
CA SER A 18 10.82 0.48 0.80
C SER A 18 10.52 -0.83 0.06
N PHE A 19 10.22 -1.91 0.77
CA PHE A 19 9.82 -3.18 0.16
C PHE A 19 8.57 -3.04 -0.71
N VAL A 20 7.64 -2.17 -0.33
CA VAL A 20 6.40 -1.95 -1.10
C VAL A 20 6.73 -1.30 -2.46
N VAL A 21 7.72 -0.42 -2.48
CA VAL A 21 8.19 0.24 -3.70
C VAL A 21 8.95 -0.74 -4.58
N GLU A 22 9.82 -1.58 -4.01
CA GLU A 22 10.51 -2.66 -4.74
C GLU A 22 9.51 -3.64 -5.36
N LEU A 23 8.48 -4.04 -4.61
CA LEU A 23 7.41 -4.90 -5.12
C LEU A 23 6.69 -4.24 -6.31
N ALA A 24 6.34 -2.96 -6.21
CA ALA A 24 5.66 -2.24 -7.26
C ALA A 24 6.55 -2.02 -8.50
N GLY A 25 7.77 -1.54 -8.31
CA GLY A 25 8.68 -1.16 -9.39
C GLY A 25 9.41 -2.33 -10.02
N GLU A 26 9.99 -3.23 -9.23
CA GLU A 26 10.88 -4.28 -9.73
C GLU A 26 10.13 -5.56 -10.10
N ILE A 27 9.15 -5.94 -9.29
CA ILE A 27 8.40 -7.19 -9.49
C ILE A 27 7.20 -6.96 -10.41
N LEU A 28 6.43 -5.89 -10.18
CA LEU A 28 5.22 -5.58 -10.95
C LEU A 28 5.47 -4.64 -12.14
N ASN A 29 6.69 -4.10 -12.29
CA ASN A 29 7.06 -3.18 -13.37
C ASN A 29 6.15 -1.94 -13.47
N LEU A 30 5.68 -1.43 -12.33
CA LEU A 30 4.93 -0.18 -12.28
C LEU A 30 5.89 1.01 -12.37
N PRO A 31 5.52 2.09 -13.08
CA PRO A 31 6.33 3.29 -13.13
C PRO A 31 6.33 3.97 -11.75
N ILE A 32 7.50 4.02 -11.12
CA ILE A 32 7.70 4.70 -9.83
C ILE A 32 8.41 6.04 -10.09
N PRO A 33 7.81 7.19 -9.71
CA PRO A 33 8.49 8.48 -9.81
C PRO A 33 9.79 8.52 -8.99
N PRO A 34 10.77 9.35 -9.38
CA PRO A 34 11.94 9.61 -8.55
C PRO A 34 11.53 10.09 -7.15
N HIS A 35 12.17 9.53 -6.13
CA HIS A 35 11.95 9.83 -4.72
C HIS A 35 13.23 9.58 -3.92
N ASP A 36 13.41 10.28 -2.81
CA ASP A 36 14.54 10.10 -1.89
C ASP A 36 14.15 9.41 -0.58
N GLU A 37 12.85 9.37 -0.28
CA GLU A 37 12.32 8.74 0.93
C GLU A 37 11.08 7.88 0.66
N VAL A 38 10.91 6.84 1.47
CA VAL A 38 9.71 6.00 1.53
C VAL A 38 9.25 5.91 2.97
N LEU A 39 8.08 6.47 3.26
CA LEU A 39 7.55 6.62 4.60
C LEU A 39 6.30 5.78 4.80
N PRO A 40 6.05 5.20 5.99
CA PRO A 40 4.74 4.67 6.32
C PRO A 40 3.71 5.81 6.33
N TYR A 41 2.49 5.53 5.89
CA TYR A 41 1.39 6.49 5.87
C TYR A 41 0.12 5.87 6.45
N SER A 42 -0.89 6.71 6.75
CA SER A 42 -2.12 6.23 7.37
C SER A 42 -2.82 5.21 6.49
N GLU A 43 -3.17 4.07 7.08
CA GLU A 43 -4.00 3.04 6.44
C GLU A 43 -5.48 3.39 6.40
N SER A 44 -5.89 4.41 7.15
CA SER A 44 -7.28 4.86 7.22
C SER A 44 -7.54 5.96 6.19
N CYS A 45 -8.60 5.79 5.39
CA CYS A 45 -9.06 6.79 4.44
C CYS A 45 -10.38 7.40 4.90
N THR A 46 -10.40 8.72 5.04
CA THR A 46 -11.63 9.47 5.30
C THR A 46 -12.43 9.63 4.01
N ASP A 47 -13.69 9.25 4.01
CA ASP A 47 -14.60 9.41 2.87
C ASP A 47 -15.82 10.27 3.24
N LYS A 48 -16.48 10.85 2.23
CA LYS A 48 -17.73 11.61 2.36
C LYS A 48 -18.90 10.73 2.75
N SER A 49 -18.94 9.48 2.31
CA SER A 49 -19.88 8.49 2.83
C SER A 49 -19.38 7.90 4.13
N VAL A 50 -20.29 7.61 5.06
CA VAL A 50 -19.96 6.94 6.32
C VAL A 50 -19.69 5.46 6.04
N HIS A 51 -18.42 5.13 5.81
CA HIS A 51 -17.92 3.77 5.75
C HIS A 51 -16.43 3.73 6.11
N ASP A 52 -16.01 2.65 6.75
CA ASP A 52 -14.63 2.48 7.20
C ASP A 52 -13.77 1.92 6.05
N LEU A 53 -12.90 2.76 5.50
CA LEU A 53 -11.90 2.37 4.51
C LEU A 53 -10.54 2.22 5.20
N ASN A 54 -10.12 0.97 5.40
CA ASN A 54 -8.82 0.65 6.00
C ASN A 54 -8.04 -0.29 5.09
N ALA A 55 -6.83 0.12 4.72
CA ALA A 55 -5.86 -0.71 4.01
C ALA A 55 -5.14 -1.66 4.96
N ASP A 56 -4.47 -2.68 4.43
CA ASP A 56 -3.52 -3.46 5.22
C ASP A 56 -2.27 -2.62 5.54
N ASN A 57 -1.75 -1.89 4.55
CA ASN A 57 -0.61 -0.97 4.69
C ASN A 57 -0.63 0.12 3.61
N VAL A 58 -0.01 1.27 3.91
CA VAL A 58 0.17 2.39 2.97
C VAL A 58 1.58 2.97 3.12
N VAL A 59 2.24 3.22 1.99
CA VAL A 59 3.51 3.94 1.96
C VAL A 59 3.43 5.17 1.07
N LEU A 60 4.27 6.16 1.37
CA LEU A 60 4.39 7.41 0.64
C LEU A 60 5.83 7.58 0.17
N CYS A 61 6.02 7.66 -1.15
CA CYS A 61 7.26 8.09 -1.77
C CYS A 61 7.32 9.62 -1.79
N ARG A 62 8.42 10.18 -1.28
CA ARG A 62 8.64 11.63 -1.18
C ARG A 62 9.96 12.03 -1.85
N ALA A 63 10.00 13.23 -2.41
CA ALA A 63 11.23 13.88 -2.89
C ALA A 63 11.34 15.24 -2.19
N GLY A 64 12.20 15.36 -1.18
CA GLY A 64 12.24 16.53 -0.30
C GLY A 64 10.92 16.74 0.45
N ASP A 65 10.24 17.86 0.18
CA ASP A 65 8.92 18.17 0.76
C ASP A 65 7.74 17.72 -0.12
N ASP A 66 8.02 17.25 -1.34
CA ASP A 66 6.99 16.93 -2.33
C ASP A 66 6.57 15.45 -2.26
N ASN A 67 5.27 15.22 -2.08
CA ASN A 67 4.66 13.90 -2.14
C ASN A 67 4.55 13.44 -3.60
N GLN A 68 5.25 12.36 -3.96
CA GLN A 68 5.35 11.88 -5.34
C GLN A 68 4.36 10.77 -5.66
N LEU A 69 4.22 9.79 -4.77
CA LEU A 69 3.36 8.62 -4.99
C LEU A 69 2.94 7.99 -3.66
N GLY A 70 1.63 7.82 -3.47
CA GLY A 70 1.09 6.93 -2.43
C GLY A 70 0.83 5.54 -2.99
N ILE A 71 1.23 4.50 -2.25
CA ILE A 71 0.97 3.10 -2.62
C ILE A 71 0.17 2.45 -1.51
N ILE A 72 -1.02 1.95 -1.87
CA ILE A 72 -1.88 1.14 -0.99
C ILE A 72 -1.55 -0.33 -1.24
N LEU A 73 -1.19 -1.06 -0.18
CA LEU A 73 -0.91 -2.49 -0.23
C LEU A 73 -2.06 -3.27 0.41
N GLU A 74 -2.53 -4.29 -0.30
CA GLU A 74 -3.60 -5.20 0.12
C GLU A 74 -3.13 -6.65 -0.06
N ILE A 75 -3.11 -7.43 1.03
CA ILE A 75 -2.64 -8.81 1.00
C ILE A 75 -3.83 -9.74 0.83
N GLN A 76 -3.92 -10.33 -0.35
CA GLN A 76 -5.02 -11.23 -0.69
C GLN A 76 -4.51 -12.67 -0.84
N ARG A 77 -5.22 -13.61 -0.21
CA ARG A 77 -4.94 -15.05 -0.32
C ARG A 77 -5.47 -15.66 -1.61
N GLU A 78 -6.43 -14.99 -2.23
CA GLU A 78 -7.06 -15.35 -3.49
C GLU A 78 -7.59 -14.10 -4.19
N LYS A 79 -7.87 -14.22 -5.49
CA LYS A 79 -8.45 -13.13 -6.26
C LYS A 79 -9.92 -12.93 -5.90
N ASP A 80 -10.24 -11.80 -5.25
CA ASP A 80 -11.62 -11.39 -4.99
C ASP A 80 -12.08 -10.34 -6.01
N LYS A 81 -13.12 -10.66 -6.80
CA LYS A 81 -13.67 -9.74 -7.80
C LYS A 81 -14.33 -8.51 -7.18
N ARG A 82 -14.80 -8.58 -5.94
CA ARG A 82 -15.45 -7.46 -5.23
C ARG A 82 -14.44 -6.38 -4.83
N LYS A 83 -13.15 -6.71 -4.73
CA LYS A 83 -12.08 -5.76 -4.40
C LYS A 83 -11.64 -4.90 -5.57
N ARG A 84 -12.03 -5.24 -6.81
CA ARG A 84 -11.68 -4.41 -7.96
C ARG A 84 -12.47 -3.11 -7.89
N PHE A 85 -11.76 -1.98 -7.86
CA PHE A 85 -12.34 -0.64 -7.69
C PHE A 85 -13.05 -0.42 -6.35
N SER A 86 -12.64 -1.14 -5.29
CA SER A 86 -13.15 -0.89 -3.94
C SER A 86 -12.53 0.34 -3.27
N TRP A 87 -11.36 0.77 -3.74
CA TRP A 87 -10.75 2.02 -3.32
C TRP A 87 -11.33 3.19 -4.12
N PRO A 88 -11.71 4.30 -3.46
CA PRO A 88 -12.19 5.50 -4.14
C PRO A 88 -11.11 6.07 -5.07
N ALA A 89 -11.53 6.52 -6.25
CA ALA A 89 -10.68 7.15 -7.25
C ALA A 89 -10.61 8.67 -7.07
#